data_AF-A0A497WLW5-F1
#
_entry.id   AF-A0A497WLW5-F1
#
_cell.length_a   1.000
_cell.length_b   1.000
_cell.length_c   1.000
_cell.angle_alpha   90.00
_cell.angle_beta   90.00
_cell.angle_gamma   90.00
#
_symmetry.space_group_name_H-M   'P 1'
#
loop_
_entity.id
_entity.type
_entity.pdbx_description
1 polymer ?
#
loop_
_entity_poly.entity_id
_entity_poly.type
_entity_poly.pdbx_seq_one_letter_code
_entity_poly.pdbx_strand_id
1 'polypeptide(L)' 'MLRTVTIGSCVSIQGIFVKALENGLIRIKVDDRIFDGRPVAPQTN' A
#
# COMPACT_ATOMS: atom_id res chain seq x y z
N MET A 1 -3.76 -4.55 -9.74
CA MET A 1 -3.00 -3.31 -10.00
C MET A 1 -1.95 -3.13 -8.91
N LEU A 2 -0.74 -2.69 -9.25
CA LEU A 2 0.29 -2.40 -8.25
C LEU A 2 -0.04 -1.11 -7.49
N ARG A 3 0.25 -1.12 -6.20
CA ARG A 3 0.12 0.03 -5.30
C ARG A 3 1.33 0.06 -4.37
N THR A 4 1.77 1.26 -4.04
CA THR A 4 2.79 1.49 -3.02
C THR A 4 2.11 2.00 -1.76
N VAL A 5 2.48 1.42 -0.62
CA VAL A 5 2.04 1.88 0.70
C VAL A 5 3.22 2.31 1.54
N THR A 6 3.00 3.28 2.43
CA THR A 6 3.95 3.61 3.49
C THR A 6 3.59 2.85 4.78
N ILE A 7 4.60 2.25 5.42
CA ILE A 7 4.53 1.63 6.75
C ILE A 7 5.45 2.42 7.68
N GLY A 8 4.91 2.91 8.80
CA GLY A 8 5.63 3.82 9.68
C GLY A 8 5.95 5.15 8.99
N SER A 9 7.10 5.75 9.34
CA SER A 9 7.53 7.06 8.82
C SER A 9 8.47 7.00 7.62
N CYS A 10 9.16 5.86 7.40
CA CYS A 10 10.31 5.81 6.49
C CYS A 10 10.30 4.63 5.50
N VAL A 11 9.36 3.70 5.60
CA VAL A 11 9.35 2.48 4.76
C VAL A 11 8.22 2.56 3.75
N SER A 12 8.54 2.34 2.48
CA SER A 12 7.55 2.19 1.41
C SER A 12 7.65 0.79 0.81
N ILE A 13 6.50 0.15 0.60
CA ILE A 13 6.40 -1.21 0.05
C ILE A 13 5.46 -1.19 -1.15
N GLN A 14 5.89 -1.74 -2.27
CA GLN A 14 5.07 -1.90 -3.46
C GLN A 14 4.55 -3.34 -3.56
N GLY A 15 3.27 -3.50 -3.89
CA GLY A 15 2.64 -4.81 -4.04
C GLY A 15 1.31 -4.75 -4.79
N ILE A 16 0.67 -5.91 -4.93
CA ILE A 16 -0.61 -6.05 -5.62
C ILE A 16 -1.73 -5.58 -4.70
N PHE A 17 -2.54 -4.63 -5.15
CA PHE A 17 -3.73 -4.19 -4.41
C PHE A 17 -4.72 -5.33 -4.19
N VAL A 18 -5.15 -5.50 -2.95
CA VAL A 18 -6.15 -6.49 -2.56
C VAL A 18 -7.49 -5.81 -2.29
N LYS A 19 -7.53 -4.85 -1.35
CA LYS A 19 -8.74 -4.08 -1.00
C LYS A 19 -8.42 -2.78 -0.27
N ALA A 20 -9.39 -1.87 -0.27
CA ALA A 20 -9.41 -0.73 0.64
C ALA A 20 -9.94 -1.18 2.02
N LEU A 21 -9.49 -0.50 3.07
CA LEU A 21 -9.95 -0.68 4.44
C LEU A 21 -10.72 0.56 4.90
N GLU A 22 -11.62 0.40 5.87
CA GLU A 22 -12.50 1.47 6.35
C GLU A 22 -11.74 2.65 6.97
N ASN A 23 -10.51 2.43 7.42
CA ASN A 23 -9.64 3.44 8.04
C ASN A 23 -8.76 4.21 7.04
N GLY A 24 -9.04 4.11 5.74
CA GLY A 24 -8.28 4.79 4.68
C GLY A 24 -6.93 4.16 4.35
N LEU A 25 -6.58 3.05 4.98
CA LEU A 25 -5.46 2.21 4.54
C LEU A 25 -5.88 1.36 3.34
N ILE A 26 -4.88 0.83 2.65
CA ILE A 26 -5.09 -0.22 1.65
C ILE A 26 -4.26 -1.44 2.03
N ARG A 27 -4.82 -2.59 1.66
CA ARG A 27 -4.14 -3.88 1.78
C ARG A 27 -3.46 -4.22 0.46
N ILE A 28 -2.18 -4.55 0.53
CA ILE A 28 -1.39 -5.07 -0.59
C ILE A 28 -0.85 -6.47 -0.29
N LYS A 29 -0.60 -7.24 -1.34
CA LYS A 29 0.09 -8.54 -1.30
C LYS A 29 1.46 -8.43 -1.97
N VAL A 30 2.50 -8.91 -1.31
CA VAL A 30 3.87 -9.05 -1.83
C VAL A 30 4.29 -10.49 -1.61
N ASP A 31 4.45 -11.23 -2.69
CA ASP A 31 4.60 -12.69 -2.66
C ASP A 31 3.52 -13.31 -1.75
N ASP A 32 3.89 -14.05 -0.70
CA ASP A 32 2.94 -14.68 0.22
C ASP A 32 2.61 -13.84 1.46
N ARG A 33 3.04 -12.57 1.49
CA ARG A 33 2.82 -11.66 2.62
C ARG A 33 1.78 -10.60 2.31
N ILE A 34 1.01 -10.24 3.34
CA ILE A 34 0.00 -9.18 3.29
C ILE A 34 0.48 -8.01 4.14
N PHE A 35 0.34 -6.80 3.59
CA PHE A 35 0.68 -5.57 4.28
C PHE A 35 -0.49 -4.58 4.18
N ASP A 36 -0.76 -3.91 5.30
CA ASP A 36 -1.70 -2.80 5.38
C ASP A 36 -0.90 -1.51 5.56
N GLY A 37 -1.18 -0.49 4.75
CA GLY A 37 -0.45 0.76 4.84
C GLY A 37 -1.15 1.92 4.14
N ARG A 38 -0.61 3.12 4.31
CA ARG A 38 -1.18 4.34 3.71
C ARG A 38 -0.83 4.38 2.23
N PRO A 39 -1.79 4.56 1.31
CA PRO A 39 -1.49 4.71 -0.10
C PRO A 39 -0.55 5.88 -0.34
N VAL A 40 0.52 5.66 -1.09
CA VAL A 40 1.32 6.76 -1.63
C VAL A 40 0.54 7.35 -2.81
N ALA A 41 0.21 8.65 -2.73
CA ALA A 41 -0.44 9.34 -3.83
C ALA A 41 0.46 9.30 -5.08
N PRO A 42 -0.09 9.07 -6.28
CA PRO A 42 0.68 9.26 -7.51
C PRO A 42 1.21 10.69 -7.52
N GLN A 43 2.52 10.86 -7.71
CA GLN A 43 3.04 12.19 -8.03
C GLN A 43 2.58 12.53 -9.45
N THR A 44 1.55 13.37 -9.55
CA THR A 44 1.18 13.99 -10.81
C THR A 44 2.21 15.09 -11.07
N ASN A 45 3.07 14.88 -12.07
CA ASN A 45 3.92 15.92 -12.64
C ASN A 45 3.12 16.68 -13.70
#